data_AF-A0A7Y7PLU0-F1
#
_entry.id   AF-A0A7Y7PLU0-F1
#
_cell.length_a   1.000
_cell.length_b   1.000
_cell.length_c   1.000
_cell.angle_alpha   90.00
_cell.angle_beta   90.00
_cell.angle_gamma   90.00
#
_symmetry.space_group_name_H-M   'P 1'
#
loop_
_entity.id
_entity.type
_entity.pdbx_description
1 polymer ?
#
loop_
_entity_poly.entity_id
_entity_poly.type
_entity_poly.pdbx_seq_one_letter_code
_entity_poly.pdbx_strand_id
1 'polypeptide(L)'
;MQRLPFLRFTDLAPLLALLLSACSGNSGSGEVANAAPPTGHYEGAISYQGSELRTALDLRETKSGQLTATLSFPQLPGLEFEAATASYQAPQLRLEEAPGQPGGIVVQAVREGDFLRGILNWDSVRADFVWVRRGEAPAPDFRDTTLTVTVPGQPAQHLRLLLPDDTLPRHPALVLLASAADGPAAARRATHLARRGIVALLLPPAATDSGAVLPVAALAALRRQAAVDSGRVGYWGRGTAGPRVAEAAGQQPQPGFVVLEAAAAATRAEASAYQVFNRQRIPVLAYYAGLDTTVQAAASARRLRPALGYRRGTQVLVLAGVTVDFQRPGRTGPDGQWQWPQPATEYWNGLIEWLKAR
;
A
#
# COMPACT_ATOMS: atom_id res chain seq x y z
N MET A 1 -99.52 -32.13 18.18
CA MET A 1 -99.02 -33.51 18.08
C MET A 1 -97.63 -33.54 18.71
N GLN A 2 -97.57 -33.92 19.99
CA GLN A 2 -96.98 -35.19 20.45
C GLN A 2 -95.46 -35.33 20.24
N ARG A 3 -94.66 -35.06 21.28
CA ARG A 3 -93.91 -36.06 22.08
C ARG A 3 -93.06 -35.38 23.17
N LEU A 4 -93.30 -35.80 24.41
CA LEU A 4 -92.43 -35.71 25.59
C LEU A 4 -91.47 -36.95 25.59
N PRO A 5 -90.63 -37.23 26.62
CA PRO A 5 -89.63 -36.45 27.38
C PRO A 5 -88.31 -37.29 27.60
N PHE A 6 -87.55 -37.01 28.67
CA PHE A 6 -86.43 -37.79 29.30
C PHE A 6 -85.02 -37.57 28.68
N LEU A 7 -83.90 -37.38 29.41
CA LEU A 7 -83.45 -37.83 30.74
C LEU A 7 -82.38 -36.88 31.37
N ARG A 8 -82.17 -37.07 32.68
CA ARG A 8 -81.29 -36.36 33.64
C ARG A 8 -79.83 -36.86 33.66
N PHE A 9 -79.04 -36.19 34.53
CA PHE A 9 -77.81 -36.58 35.27
C PHE A 9 -76.49 -35.98 34.72
N THR A 10 -75.95 -34.92 35.35
CA THR A 10 -75.07 -34.78 36.55
C THR A 10 -73.58 -34.73 36.20
N ASP A 11 -72.85 -34.05 37.09
CA ASP A 11 -71.40 -34.00 37.31
C ASP A 11 -70.63 -32.88 36.59
N LEU A 12 -70.14 -31.85 37.31
CA LEU A 12 -69.01 -31.77 38.25
C LEU A 12 -67.64 -31.59 37.56
N ALA A 13 -67.09 -30.42 37.85
CA ALA A 13 -65.68 -30.04 37.93
C ALA A 13 -64.93 -29.53 36.67
N PRO A 14 -64.20 -28.41 36.81
CA PRO A 14 -63.34 -27.79 35.79
C PRO A 14 -61.90 -28.32 35.89
N LEU A 15 -61.08 -28.22 34.84
CA LEU A 15 -59.63 -27.91 34.91
C LEU A 15 -58.92 -28.11 33.56
N LEU A 16 -57.79 -27.41 33.46
CA LEU A 16 -56.68 -27.55 32.51
C LEU A 16 -56.83 -26.94 31.11
N ALA A 17 -56.49 -25.65 31.05
CA ALA A 17 -55.89 -25.04 29.88
C ALA A 17 -54.53 -25.71 29.57
N LEU A 18 -54.44 -26.34 28.41
CA LEU A 18 -53.20 -26.87 27.82
C LEU A 18 -52.38 -25.72 27.24
N LEU A 19 -51.31 -25.34 27.94
CA LEU A 19 -50.23 -24.51 27.39
C LEU A 19 -49.32 -25.39 26.51
N LEU A 20 -49.41 -25.17 25.21
CA LEU A 20 -48.50 -25.70 24.19
C LEU A 20 -47.09 -25.12 24.42
N SER A 21 -46.20 -25.91 25.03
CA SER A 21 -44.76 -25.66 24.97
C SER A 21 -44.23 -26.08 23.59
N ALA A 22 -44.20 -25.13 22.67
CA ALA A 22 -43.44 -25.24 21.44
C ALA A 22 -41.95 -25.03 21.77
N CYS A 23 -41.20 -26.13 21.85
CA CYS A 23 -39.74 -26.12 21.79
C CYS A 23 -39.30 -25.73 20.37
N SER A 24 -39.27 -24.42 20.10
CA SER A 24 -38.55 -23.87 18.96
C SER A 24 -37.05 -23.99 19.24
N GLY A 25 -36.41 -24.93 18.54
CA GLY A 25 -34.96 -25.02 18.46
C GLY A 25 -34.44 -23.76 17.79
N ASN A 26 -33.68 -22.96 18.55
CA ASN A 26 -33.01 -21.78 18.03
C ASN A 26 -31.77 -22.18 17.21
N SER A 27 -31.99 -22.82 16.06
CA SER A 27 -31.01 -22.88 14.97
C SER A 27 -31.01 -21.53 14.27
N GLY A 28 -30.50 -20.51 14.97
CA GLY A 28 -30.21 -19.20 14.43
C GLY A 28 -28.94 -19.23 13.60
N SER A 29 -28.93 -20.01 12.51
CA SER A 29 -28.10 -19.70 11.34
C SER A 29 -28.70 -18.46 10.67
N GLY A 30 -28.62 -17.34 11.39
CA GLY A 30 -28.90 -16.02 10.85
C GLY A 30 -27.70 -15.62 10.02
N GLU A 31 -27.73 -15.97 8.75
CA GLU A 31 -26.90 -15.31 7.74
C GLU A 31 -27.35 -13.83 7.72
N VAL A 32 -26.73 -13.01 8.57
CA VAL A 32 -26.95 -11.57 8.58
C VAL A 32 -26.25 -11.00 7.34
N ALA A 33 -26.94 -11.04 6.21
CA ALA A 33 -26.61 -10.24 5.05
C ALA A 33 -26.54 -8.78 5.54
N ASN A 34 -25.34 -8.17 5.52
CA ASN A 34 -24.98 -6.87 6.08
C ASN A 34 -24.58 -6.80 7.56
N ALA A 35 -23.90 -7.81 8.12
CA ALA A 35 -23.13 -7.59 9.33
C ALA A 35 -22.09 -6.48 9.10
N ALA A 36 -21.97 -5.53 10.05
CA ALA A 36 -21.00 -4.44 9.95
C ALA A 36 -19.57 -4.98 9.75
N PRO A 37 -18.72 -4.33 8.96
CA PRO A 37 -17.35 -4.80 8.75
C PRO A 37 -16.54 -4.93 10.05
N PRO A 38 -15.55 -5.84 10.12
CA PRO A 38 -14.73 -6.06 11.31
C PRO A 38 -13.67 -4.97 11.51
N THR A 39 -14.06 -3.71 11.70
CA THR A 39 -13.10 -2.61 11.87
C THR A 39 -12.39 -2.66 13.23
N GLY A 40 -11.13 -2.23 13.28
CA GLY A 40 -10.32 -2.17 14.50
C GLY A 40 -8.84 -2.47 14.27
N HIS A 41 -8.11 -2.48 15.37
CA HIS A 41 -6.74 -2.96 15.43
C HIS A 41 -6.75 -4.45 15.79
N TYR A 42 -6.08 -5.28 15.00
CA TYR A 42 -5.98 -6.71 15.19
C TYR A 42 -4.51 -7.11 15.32
N GLU A 43 -4.20 -7.97 16.27
CA GLU A 43 -2.84 -8.47 16.49
C GLU A 43 -2.81 -9.99 16.50
N GLY A 44 -1.71 -10.56 16.04
CA GLY A 44 -1.39 -11.96 16.24
C GLY A 44 -0.11 -12.32 15.52
N ALA A 45 0.01 -13.58 15.11
CA ALA A 45 1.17 -14.05 14.37
C ALA A 45 0.76 -14.90 13.18
N ILE A 46 1.64 -14.93 12.19
CA ILE A 46 1.64 -15.92 11.11
C ILE A 46 2.77 -16.91 11.36
N SER A 47 2.53 -18.19 11.07
CA SER A 47 3.52 -19.23 11.27
C SER A 47 3.76 -20.01 9.97
N TYR A 48 5.03 -20.25 9.64
CA TYR A 48 5.43 -21.03 8.47
C TYR A 48 6.75 -21.75 8.73
N GLN A 49 6.78 -23.07 8.51
CA GLN A 49 7.97 -23.93 8.63
C GLN A 49 8.81 -23.65 9.90
N GLY A 50 8.16 -23.65 11.07
CA GLY A 50 8.82 -23.44 12.37
C GLY A 50 9.24 -22.01 12.68
N SER A 51 8.91 -21.05 11.81
CA SER A 51 9.16 -19.62 12.00
C SER A 51 7.85 -18.87 12.25
N GLU A 52 7.85 -17.97 13.22
CA GLU A 52 6.72 -17.12 13.59
C GLU A 52 7.05 -15.65 13.28
N LEU A 53 6.09 -14.93 12.71
CA LEU A 53 6.20 -13.49 12.48
C LEU A 53 4.99 -12.77 13.07
N ARG A 54 5.25 -11.80 13.94
CA ARG A 54 4.19 -10.96 14.52
C ARG A 54 3.64 -9.99 13.48
N THR A 55 2.33 -9.85 13.51
CA THR A 55 1.54 -9.07 12.56
C THR A 55 0.54 -8.20 13.29
N ALA A 56 0.35 -6.98 12.80
CA ALA A 56 -0.74 -6.11 13.21
C ALA A 56 -1.52 -5.63 11.98
N LEU A 57 -2.85 -5.82 12.00
CA LEU A 57 -3.77 -5.36 10.96
C LEU A 57 -4.62 -4.21 11.51
N ASP A 58 -4.53 -3.06 10.85
CA ASP A 58 -5.44 -1.93 11.05
C ASP A 58 -6.50 -1.95 9.95
N LEU A 59 -7.75 -2.25 10.35
CA LEU A 59 -8.89 -2.27 9.44
C LEU A 59 -9.83 -1.11 9.74
N ARG A 60 -10.13 -0.29 8.74
CA ARG A 60 -10.92 0.93 8.87
C ARG A 60 -12.02 0.97 7.82
N GLU A 61 -13.11 1.64 8.16
CA GLU A 61 -14.17 1.98 7.22
C GLU A 61 -14.10 3.49 6.93
N THR A 62 -13.85 3.83 5.67
CA THR A 62 -13.72 5.24 5.23
C THR A 62 -15.05 5.83 4.78
N LYS A 63 -15.90 4.99 4.21
CA LYS A 63 -17.30 5.23 3.87
C LYS A 63 -18.04 3.91 4.06
N SER A 64 -19.37 3.93 4.17
CA SER A 64 -20.18 2.72 4.29
C SER A 64 -19.80 1.68 3.23
N GLY A 65 -19.34 0.52 3.66
CA GLY A 65 -18.87 -0.59 2.81
C GLY A 65 -17.48 -0.43 2.18
N GLN A 66 -16.82 0.72 2.36
CA GLN A 66 -15.49 0.99 1.81
C GLN A 66 -14.40 0.85 2.88
N LEU A 67 -13.72 -0.29 2.83
CA LEU A 67 -12.65 -0.64 3.76
C LEU A 67 -11.27 -0.17 3.27
N THR A 68 -10.44 0.21 4.23
CA THR A 68 -8.99 0.33 4.05
C THR A 68 -8.29 -0.52 5.09
N ALA A 69 -7.22 -1.18 4.68
CA ALA A 69 -6.50 -2.13 5.51
C ALA A 69 -4.99 -1.88 5.42
N THR A 70 -4.33 -1.80 6.56
CA THR A 70 -2.88 -1.76 6.66
C THR A 70 -2.38 -2.93 7.49
N LEU A 71 -1.54 -3.78 6.92
CA LEU A 71 -0.86 -4.87 7.63
C LEU A 71 0.58 -4.45 7.88
N SER A 72 1.02 -4.52 9.12
CA SER A 72 2.38 -4.20 9.54
C SER A 72 3.04 -5.39 10.22
N PHE A 73 4.37 -5.42 10.14
CA PHE A 73 5.19 -6.47 10.74
C PHE A 73 6.16 -5.80 11.73
N PRO A 74 5.79 -5.67 13.02
CA PRO A 74 6.60 -4.90 13.99
C PRO A 74 8.06 -5.37 14.13
N GLN A 75 8.32 -6.64 13.86
CA GLN A 75 9.67 -7.23 13.89
C GLN A 75 10.49 -6.95 12.62
N LEU A 76 9.85 -6.49 11.54
CA LEU A 76 10.47 -6.17 10.26
C LEU A 76 10.14 -4.72 9.86
N PRO A 77 10.73 -3.71 10.53
CA PRO A 77 10.46 -2.31 10.25
C PRO A 77 10.71 -1.97 8.77
N GLY A 78 9.78 -1.26 8.15
CA GLY A 78 9.83 -0.93 6.72
C GLY A 78 9.16 -1.97 5.81
N LEU A 79 8.64 -3.05 6.38
CA LEU A 79 7.74 -3.98 5.71
C LEU A 79 6.32 -3.72 6.17
N GLU A 80 5.55 -3.10 5.28
CA GLU A 80 4.17 -2.71 5.53
C GLU A 80 3.40 -2.89 4.22
N PHE A 81 2.16 -3.32 4.37
CA PHE A 81 1.23 -3.59 3.30
C PHE A 81 0.04 -2.67 3.47
N GLU A 82 -0.29 -1.91 2.43
CA GLU A 82 -1.57 -1.24 2.30
C GLU A 82 -2.36 -2.02 1.26
N ALA A 83 -3.54 -2.53 1.63
CA ALA A 83 -4.36 -3.29 0.71
C ALA A 83 -4.90 -2.36 -0.38
N ALA A 84 -4.60 -2.65 -1.65
CA ALA A 84 -5.24 -1.97 -2.77
C ALA A 84 -6.73 -2.34 -2.86
N THR A 85 -7.09 -3.55 -2.42
CA THR A 85 -8.49 -3.96 -2.28
C THR A 85 -8.73 -4.58 -0.91
N ALA A 86 -9.79 -4.11 -0.25
CA ALA A 86 -10.30 -4.68 0.98
C ALA A 86 -11.81 -4.88 0.82
N SER A 87 -12.27 -6.12 0.83
CA SER A 87 -13.68 -6.47 0.69
C SER A 87 -14.14 -7.36 1.83
N TYR A 88 -15.35 -7.11 2.30
CA TYR A 88 -15.99 -7.89 3.35
C TYR A 88 -17.37 -8.34 2.88
N GLN A 89 -17.53 -9.66 2.79
CA GLN A 89 -18.81 -10.33 2.52
C GLN A 89 -19.03 -11.28 3.68
N ALA A 90 -19.79 -10.82 4.68
CA ALA A 90 -19.90 -11.50 5.96
C ALA A 90 -20.11 -13.02 5.82
N PRO A 91 -19.35 -13.86 6.54
CA PRO A 91 -18.31 -13.52 7.52
C PRO A 91 -16.89 -13.36 6.93
N GLN A 92 -16.74 -13.34 5.61
CA GLN A 92 -15.45 -13.40 4.92
C GLN A 92 -14.85 -12.02 4.68
N LEU A 93 -13.57 -11.87 5.01
CA LEU A 93 -12.72 -10.71 4.71
C LEU A 93 -11.66 -11.13 3.68
N ARG A 94 -11.49 -10.34 2.62
CA ARG A 94 -10.41 -10.51 1.65
C ARG A 94 -9.64 -9.20 1.50
N LEU A 95 -8.32 -9.28 1.64
CA LEU A 95 -7.40 -8.17 1.45
C LEU A 95 -6.38 -8.55 0.37
N GLU A 96 -6.11 -7.65 -0.57
CA GLU A 96 -5.08 -7.87 -1.59
C GLU A 96 -4.20 -6.63 -1.78
N GLU A 97 -2.90 -6.86 -1.89
CA GLU A 97 -1.91 -5.78 -2.05
C GLU A 97 -2.00 -5.15 -3.44
N ALA A 98 -2.10 -6.01 -4.44
CA ALA A 98 -2.06 -5.67 -5.85
C ALA A 98 -2.85 -6.75 -6.60
N PRO A 99 -4.16 -6.55 -6.81
CA PRO A 99 -5.01 -7.54 -7.46
C PRO A 99 -4.42 -8.01 -8.79
N GLY A 100 -4.31 -9.33 -8.95
CA GLY A 100 -3.81 -9.94 -10.18
C GLY A 100 -2.30 -9.82 -10.42
N GLN A 101 -1.51 -9.28 -9.49
CA GLN A 101 -0.05 -9.28 -9.59
C GLN A 101 0.57 -10.48 -8.84
N PRO A 102 1.52 -11.20 -9.47
CA PRO A 102 2.27 -12.24 -8.77
C PRO A 102 3.17 -11.64 -7.69
N GLY A 103 3.27 -12.32 -6.55
CA GLY A 103 4.14 -11.95 -5.43
C GLY A 103 3.56 -10.96 -4.41
N GLY A 104 2.34 -10.45 -4.64
CA GLY A 104 1.64 -9.63 -3.65
C GLY A 104 1.13 -10.45 -2.45
N ILE A 105 0.86 -9.75 -1.34
CA ILE A 105 0.21 -10.35 -0.18
C ILE A 105 -1.31 -10.46 -0.42
N VAL A 106 -1.88 -11.63 -0.11
CA VAL A 106 -3.33 -11.88 -0.13
C VAL A 106 -3.75 -12.48 1.21
N VAL A 107 -4.67 -11.82 1.89
CA VAL A 107 -5.26 -12.31 3.15
C VAL A 107 -6.70 -12.75 2.89
N GLN A 108 -7.03 -13.97 3.30
CA GLN A 108 -8.38 -14.50 3.33
C GLN A 108 -8.71 -14.88 4.76
N ALA A 109 -9.71 -14.24 5.36
CA ALA A 109 -10.07 -14.43 6.76
C ALA A 109 -11.57 -14.67 6.92
N VAL A 110 -11.94 -15.42 7.94
CA VAL A 110 -13.30 -15.54 8.46
C VAL A 110 -13.34 -14.80 9.79
N ARG A 111 -14.37 -13.97 9.97
CA ARG A 111 -14.65 -13.28 11.23
C ARG A 111 -15.43 -14.18 12.17
N GLU A 112 -14.92 -14.35 13.39
CA GLU A 112 -15.54 -15.07 14.49
C GLU A 112 -15.51 -14.18 15.74
N GLY A 113 -16.57 -13.37 15.96
CA GLY A 113 -16.59 -12.39 17.04
C GLY A 113 -15.50 -11.32 16.87
N ASP A 114 -14.56 -11.29 17.83
CA ASP A 114 -13.37 -10.43 17.84
C ASP A 114 -12.13 -11.08 17.22
N PHE A 115 -12.28 -12.26 16.62
CA PHE A 115 -11.20 -12.97 15.95
C PHE A 115 -11.32 -12.88 14.43
N LEU A 116 -10.16 -12.80 13.78
CA LEU A 116 -10.00 -13.07 12.35
C LEU A 116 -9.10 -14.29 12.22
N ARG A 117 -9.60 -15.34 11.56
CA ARG A 117 -8.84 -16.55 11.30
C ARG A 117 -8.78 -16.83 9.82
N GLY A 118 -7.63 -17.24 9.31
CA GLY A 118 -7.54 -17.68 7.94
C GLY A 118 -6.13 -17.85 7.45
N ILE A 119 -5.92 -17.51 6.18
CA ILE A 119 -4.70 -17.79 5.45
C ILE A 119 -4.14 -16.49 4.87
N LEU A 120 -2.86 -16.29 5.09
CA LEU A 120 -2.05 -15.29 4.41
C LEU A 120 -1.21 -15.98 3.35
N ASN A 121 -1.35 -15.54 2.11
CA ASN A 121 -0.47 -15.90 1.00
C ASN A 121 0.49 -14.75 0.74
N TRP A 122 1.78 -15.04 0.65
CA TRP A 122 2.82 -14.07 0.39
C TRP A 122 3.91 -14.74 -0.43
N ASP A 123 4.07 -14.32 -1.68
CA ASP A 123 4.87 -15.05 -2.67
C ASP A 123 4.45 -16.53 -2.78
N SER A 124 5.35 -17.45 -2.45
CA SER A 124 5.12 -18.89 -2.40
C SER A 124 4.75 -19.40 -0.99
N VAL A 125 4.69 -18.52 -0.01
CA VAL A 125 4.38 -18.85 1.38
C VAL A 125 2.87 -18.81 1.58
N ARG A 126 2.35 -19.89 2.18
CA ARG A 126 0.99 -19.97 2.69
C ARG A 126 1.06 -20.20 4.18
N ALA A 127 0.66 -19.21 4.97
CA ALA A 127 0.71 -19.24 6.42
C ALA A 127 -0.69 -19.09 7.02
N ASP A 128 -1.00 -19.93 8.00
CA ASP A 128 -2.23 -19.77 8.79
C ASP A 128 -2.03 -18.69 9.84
N PHE A 129 -3.13 -18.03 10.22
CA PHE A 129 -3.13 -17.05 11.29
C PHE A 129 -4.41 -17.06 12.12
N VAL A 130 -4.27 -16.55 13.33
CA VAL A 130 -5.38 -16.11 14.17
C VAL A 130 -5.02 -14.74 14.73
N TRP A 131 -5.83 -13.74 14.40
CA TRP A 131 -5.67 -12.37 14.88
C TRP A 131 -6.81 -11.98 15.79
N VAL A 132 -6.50 -11.27 16.86
CA VAL A 132 -7.44 -10.86 17.90
C VAL A 132 -7.59 -9.35 17.88
N ARG A 133 -8.83 -8.86 17.94
CA ARG A 133 -9.12 -7.43 18.06
C ARG A 133 -8.59 -6.89 19.39
N ARG A 134 -7.83 -5.81 19.33
CA ARG A 134 -7.21 -5.12 20.48
C ARG A 134 -7.76 -3.71 20.72
N GLY A 135 -8.70 -3.27 19.89
CA GLY A 135 -9.38 -2.00 20.05
C GLY A 135 -9.62 -1.32 18.71
N GLU A 136 -9.70 0.00 18.74
CA GLU A 136 -9.81 0.83 17.54
C GLU A 136 -8.47 0.90 16.81
N ALA A 137 -8.51 1.04 15.48
CA ALA A 137 -7.31 1.23 14.69
C ALA A 137 -6.67 2.59 15.05
N PRO A 138 -5.37 2.64 15.39
CA PRO A 138 -4.65 3.87 15.71
C PRO A 138 -4.50 4.77 14.49
N ALA A 139 -4.83 6.06 14.62
CA ALA A 139 -4.86 7.00 13.49
C ALA A 139 -3.56 6.94 12.66
N PRO A 140 -3.62 7.02 11.32
CA PRO A 140 -2.41 7.05 10.51
C PRO A 140 -1.50 8.22 10.94
N ASP A 141 -0.20 7.98 10.91
CA ASP A 141 0.88 8.95 11.18
C ASP A 141 1.12 9.94 10.02
N PHE A 142 0.11 10.08 9.14
CA PHE A 142 0.09 10.99 8.02
C PHE A 142 -1.35 11.37 7.68
N ARG A 143 -1.50 12.50 7.00
CA ARG A 143 -2.78 12.98 6.47
C ARG A 143 -2.86 12.68 4.98
N ASP A 144 -3.93 12.00 4.58
CA ASP A 144 -4.28 11.73 3.19
C ASP A 144 -5.24 12.81 2.68
N THR A 145 -4.80 13.60 1.70
CA THR A 145 -5.56 14.72 1.15
C THR A 145 -5.44 14.80 -0.37
N THR A 146 -6.09 15.79 -0.97
CA THR A 146 -6.11 15.99 -2.42
C THR A 146 -5.48 17.34 -2.76
N LEU A 147 -4.55 17.33 -3.70
CA LEU A 147 -3.99 18.53 -4.32
C LEU A 147 -4.59 18.74 -5.71
N THR A 148 -5.20 19.89 -5.92
CA THR A 148 -5.67 20.30 -7.25
C THR A 148 -4.50 20.85 -8.07
N VAL A 149 -4.25 20.24 -9.23
CA VAL A 149 -3.22 20.63 -10.20
C VAL A 149 -3.89 21.05 -11.50
N THR A 150 -3.59 22.27 -11.95
CA THR A 150 -4.13 22.80 -13.20
C THR A 150 -3.04 22.82 -14.27
N VAL A 151 -3.35 22.24 -15.42
CA VAL A 151 -2.53 22.33 -16.64
C VAL A 151 -3.32 23.16 -17.66
N PRO A 152 -2.70 24.17 -18.31
CA PRO A 152 -3.38 24.96 -19.33
C PRO A 152 -3.98 24.08 -20.44
N GLY A 153 -5.26 24.31 -20.77
CA GLY A 153 -5.97 23.55 -21.80
C GLY A 153 -6.42 22.14 -21.37
N GLN A 154 -6.25 21.76 -20.10
CA GLN A 154 -6.69 20.48 -19.56
C GLN A 154 -7.61 20.68 -18.34
N PRO A 155 -8.52 19.73 -18.06
CA PRO A 155 -9.30 19.76 -16.82
C PRO A 155 -8.38 19.67 -15.60
N ALA A 156 -8.76 20.37 -14.52
CA ALA A 156 -8.05 20.31 -13.26
C ALA A 156 -7.97 18.86 -12.76
N GLN A 157 -6.78 18.46 -12.34
CA GLN A 157 -6.50 17.13 -11.83
C GLN A 157 -6.52 17.15 -10.31
N HIS A 158 -7.18 16.17 -9.70
CA HIS A 158 -7.22 15.99 -8.25
C HIS A 158 -6.28 14.85 -7.86
N LEU A 159 -5.10 15.21 -7.37
CA LEU A 159 -4.01 14.26 -7.11
C LEU A 159 -3.92 13.93 -5.62
N ARG A 160 -3.67 12.66 -5.29
CA ARG A 160 -3.50 12.21 -3.90
C ARG A 160 -2.18 12.78 -3.32
N LEU A 161 -2.29 13.48 -2.21
CA LEU A 161 -1.20 14.12 -1.48
C LEU A 161 -1.15 13.55 -0.06
N LEU A 162 0.00 12.99 0.30
CA LEU A 162 0.26 12.46 1.64
C LEU A 162 1.19 13.42 2.37
N LEU A 163 0.71 13.94 3.49
CA LEU A 163 1.43 14.88 4.34
C LEU A 163 1.82 14.18 5.65
N PRO A 164 3.07 14.27 6.11
CA PRO A 164 3.43 13.82 7.46
C PRO A 164 2.52 14.46 8.52
N ASP A 165 2.18 13.68 9.56
CA ASP A 165 1.48 14.18 10.75
C ASP A 165 2.47 14.30 11.91
N ASP A 166 3.43 15.21 11.74
CA ASP A 166 4.43 15.53 12.75
C ASP A 166 4.44 17.05 13.07
N THR A 167 5.36 17.48 13.92
CA THR A 167 5.44 18.87 14.41
C THR A 167 6.28 19.80 13.54
N LEU A 168 6.91 19.29 12.48
CA LEU A 168 7.75 20.10 11.60
C LEU A 168 6.88 20.99 10.71
N PRO A 169 7.25 22.26 10.52
CA PRO A 169 6.44 23.18 9.72
C PRO A 169 6.61 22.97 8.21
N ARG A 170 7.72 22.37 7.77
CA ARG A 170 8.07 22.19 6.36
C ARG A 170 8.82 20.89 6.14
N HIS A 171 8.51 20.24 5.02
CA HIS A 171 9.06 18.94 4.66
C HIS A 171 9.69 18.95 3.26
N PRO A 172 10.73 18.13 3.02
CA PRO A 172 11.07 17.77 1.64
C PRO A 172 9.88 17.05 1.00
N ALA A 173 9.76 17.17 -0.33
CA ALA A 173 8.61 16.65 -1.03
C ALA A 173 8.99 15.97 -2.36
N LEU A 174 8.19 14.98 -2.74
CA LEU A 174 8.41 14.17 -3.92
C LEU A 174 7.13 14.05 -4.74
N VAL A 175 7.29 14.24 -6.04
CA VAL A 175 6.26 13.92 -7.03
C VAL A 175 6.58 12.53 -7.58
N LEU A 176 5.74 11.54 -7.28
CA LEU A 176 5.92 10.15 -7.67
C LEU A 176 5.20 9.88 -8.99
N LEU A 177 5.95 9.48 -10.01
CA LEU A 177 5.43 9.10 -11.31
C LEU A 177 5.26 7.59 -11.35
N ALA A 178 4.01 7.13 -11.37
CA ALA A 178 3.67 5.72 -11.54
C ALA A 178 3.43 5.38 -13.02
N SER A 179 3.80 4.15 -13.41
CA SER A 179 3.23 3.48 -14.58
C SER A 179 1.93 2.77 -14.16
N ALA A 180 1.11 2.32 -15.12
CA ALA A 180 -0.11 1.58 -14.79
C ALA A 180 0.19 0.30 -14.00
N ALA A 181 1.29 -0.38 -14.32
CA ALA A 181 1.74 -1.58 -13.61
C ALA A 181 2.32 -1.26 -12.21
N ASP A 182 2.91 -0.08 -12.02
CA ASP A 182 3.58 0.31 -10.77
C ASP A 182 2.68 1.06 -9.78
N GLY A 183 1.40 1.28 -10.10
CA GLY A 183 0.46 2.07 -9.29
C GLY A 183 0.42 1.69 -7.80
N PRO A 184 0.14 0.42 -7.44
CA PRO A 184 0.13 -0.03 -6.05
C PRO A 184 1.48 0.17 -5.34
N ALA A 185 2.59 -0.15 -6.02
CA ALA A 185 3.92 0.04 -5.47
C ALA A 185 4.26 1.52 -5.25
N ALA A 186 3.82 2.42 -6.14
CA ALA A 186 3.97 3.86 -5.96
C ALA A 186 3.18 4.36 -4.73
N ALA A 187 1.96 3.87 -4.53
CA ALA A 187 1.18 4.20 -3.33
C ALA A 187 1.90 3.78 -2.04
N ARG A 188 2.43 2.55 -1.98
CA ARG A 188 3.23 2.09 -0.82
C ARG A 188 4.45 2.97 -0.55
N ARG A 189 5.20 3.33 -1.61
CA ARG A 189 6.33 4.26 -1.47
C ARG A 189 5.89 5.60 -0.90
N ALA A 190 4.77 6.15 -1.39
CA ALA A 190 4.26 7.42 -0.92
C ALA A 190 3.86 7.38 0.55
N THR A 191 3.18 6.32 0.98
CA THR A 191 2.86 6.07 2.39
C THR A 191 4.14 5.98 3.22
N HIS A 192 5.10 5.16 2.81
CA HIS A 192 6.39 4.99 3.51
C HIS A 192 7.17 6.30 3.68
N LEU A 193 7.12 7.18 2.68
CA LEU A 193 7.72 8.53 2.71
C LEU A 193 7.02 9.45 3.71
N ALA A 194 5.68 9.47 3.69
CA ALA A 194 4.88 10.32 4.58
C ALA A 194 5.14 9.98 6.06
N ARG A 195 5.20 8.69 6.40
CA ARG A 195 5.58 8.19 7.73
C ARG A 195 6.96 8.65 8.21
N ARG A 196 7.83 9.06 7.29
CA ARG A 196 9.23 9.44 7.57
C ARG A 196 9.49 10.92 7.40
N GLY A 197 8.44 11.74 7.41
CA GLY A 197 8.54 13.19 7.36
C GLY A 197 8.76 13.75 5.95
N ILE A 198 8.39 13.01 4.90
CA ILE A 198 8.55 13.42 3.51
C ILE A 198 7.18 13.48 2.83
N VAL A 199 6.83 14.64 2.26
CA VAL A 199 5.56 14.81 1.54
C VAL A 199 5.61 14.05 0.22
N ALA A 200 4.54 13.32 -0.10
CA ALA A 200 4.46 12.53 -1.32
C ALA A 200 3.20 12.88 -2.12
N LEU A 201 3.37 13.26 -3.39
CA LEU A 201 2.30 13.52 -4.34
C LEU A 201 2.29 12.41 -5.40
N LEU A 202 1.19 11.67 -5.49
CA LEU A 202 1.02 10.59 -6.46
C LEU A 202 0.41 11.10 -7.75
N LEU A 203 1.09 10.87 -8.87
CA LEU A 203 0.52 11.10 -10.19
C LEU A 203 -0.19 9.85 -10.68
N PRO A 204 -1.35 9.98 -11.34
CA PRO A 204 -1.97 8.87 -12.02
C PRO A 204 -1.02 8.32 -13.10
N PRO A 205 -1.14 7.03 -13.43
CA PRO A 205 -0.47 6.50 -14.61
C PRO A 205 -0.94 7.29 -15.84
N ALA A 206 0.01 7.89 -16.56
CA ALA A 206 -0.33 8.71 -17.71
C ALA A 206 -0.83 7.82 -18.86
N ALA A 207 -1.89 8.26 -19.54
CA ALA A 207 -2.09 7.89 -20.93
C ALA A 207 -0.88 8.39 -21.73
N THR A 208 -0.46 7.65 -22.76
CA THR A 208 0.75 7.88 -23.57
C THR A 208 0.95 9.33 -24.07
N ASP A 209 -0.11 10.13 -24.07
CA ASP A 209 -0.17 11.44 -24.73
C ASP A 209 0.00 12.63 -23.76
N SER A 210 -0.07 12.38 -22.44
CA SER A 210 0.15 13.41 -21.41
C SER A 210 1.61 13.37 -20.94
N GLY A 211 2.51 13.91 -21.76
CA GLY A 211 3.97 13.94 -21.55
C GLY A 211 4.45 14.65 -20.27
N ALA A 212 5.61 15.31 -20.31
CA ALA A 212 6.22 15.97 -19.15
C ALA A 212 5.39 17.10 -18.49
N VAL A 213 4.30 17.56 -19.11
CA VAL A 213 3.52 18.74 -18.67
C VAL A 213 2.89 18.55 -17.28
N LEU A 214 2.22 17.43 -17.04
CA LEU A 214 1.56 17.19 -15.74
C LEU A 214 2.58 17.08 -14.59
N PRO A 215 3.70 16.33 -14.71
CA PRO A 215 4.78 16.36 -13.72
C PRO A 215 5.28 17.76 -13.38
N VAL A 216 5.49 18.62 -14.39
CA VAL A 216 5.96 20.00 -14.20
C VAL A 216 4.94 20.86 -13.45
N ALA A 217 3.66 20.78 -13.83
CA ALA A 217 2.58 21.48 -13.14
C ALA A 217 2.42 20.97 -11.69
N ALA A 218 2.54 19.66 -11.48
CA ALA A 218 2.47 19.03 -10.17
C ALA A 218 3.61 19.49 -9.26
N LEU A 219 4.85 19.56 -9.76
CA LEU A 219 5.99 20.11 -9.02
C LEU A 219 5.74 21.57 -8.62
N ALA A 220 5.23 22.39 -9.55
CA ALA A 220 4.92 23.79 -9.28
C ALA A 220 3.77 23.97 -8.27
N ALA A 221 2.76 23.10 -8.29
CA ALA A 221 1.68 23.08 -7.31
C ALA A 221 2.16 22.64 -5.93
N LEU A 222 3.01 21.61 -5.88
CA LEU A 222 3.55 21.06 -4.64
C LEU A 222 4.45 22.08 -3.92
N ARG A 223 5.27 22.82 -4.65
CA ARG A 223 6.11 23.92 -4.11
C ARG A 223 5.31 25.06 -3.46
N ARG A 224 4.01 25.17 -3.74
CA ARG A 224 3.13 26.20 -3.18
C ARG A 224 2.41 25.73 -1.90
N GLN A 225 2.56 24.47 -1.51
CA GLN A 225 1.97 23.96 -0.28
C GLN A 225 2.72 24.50 0.94
N ALA A 226 1.99 24.99 1.94
CA ALA A 226 2.58 25.60 3.13
C ALA A 226 3.48 24.62 3.92
N ALA A 227 3.12 23.34 3.93
CA ALA A 227 3.87 22.27 4.59
C ALA A 227 5.09 21.78 3.78
N VAL A 228 5.35 22.33 2.59
CA VAL A 228 6.44 21.88 1.71
C VAL A 228 7.57 22.90 1.71
N ASP A 229 8.81 22.42 1.88
CA ASP A 229 10.00 23.19 1.58
C ASP A 229 10.17 23.28 0.06
N SER A 230 9.87 24.44 -0.51
CA SER A 230 9.87 24.67 -1.96
C SER A 230 11.23 24.46 -2.62
N GLY A 231 12.34 24.60 -1.87
CA GLY A 231 13.69 24.31 -2.35
C GLY A 231 13.99 22.80 -2.44
N ARG A 232 13.27 21.99 -1.68
CA ARG A 232 13.53 20.55 -1.48
C ARG A 232 12.42 19.69 -2.10
N VAL A 233 12.05 20.00 -3.34
CA VAL A 233 11.03 19.27 -4.09
C VAL A 233 11.64 18.57 -5.29
N GLY A 234 11.42 17.26 -5.40
CA GLY A 234 11.98 16.43 -6.47
C GLY A 234 10.98 15.53 -7.16
N TYR A 235 11.48 14.75 -8.12
CA TYR A 235 10.73 13.68 -8.79
C TYR A 235 11.22 12.30 -8.35
N TRP A 236 10.32 11.33 -8.41
CA TRP A 236 10.66 9.91 -8.36
C TRP A 236 10.01 9.18 -9.54
N GLY A 237 10.81 8.47 -10.33
CA GLY A 237 10.30 7.56 -11.38
C GLY A 237 10.91 6.17 -11.31
N ARG A 238 10.11 5.15 -11.61
CA ARG A 238 10.54 3.75 -11.72
C ARG A 238 10.36 3.25 -13.16
N GLY A 239 11.30 2.43 -13.64
CA GLY A 239 11.21 1.72 -14.90
C GLY A 239 10.90 2.65 -16.08
N THR A 240 9.75 2.43 -16.71
CA THR A 240 9.27 3.19 -17.89
C THR A 240 8.90 4.64 -17.57
N ALA A 241 8.71 5.01 -16.30
CA ALA A 241 8.51 6.41 -15.91
C ALA A 241 9.82 7.22 -15.91
N GLY A 242 10.98 6.57 -15.92
CA GLY A 242 12.30 7.23 -15.87
C GLY A 242 12.51 8.30 -16.96
N PRO A 243 12.31 7.99 -18.26
CA PRO A 243 12.42 8.98 -19.32
C PRO A 243 11.47 10.18 -19.15
N ARG A 244 10.25 9.96 -18.65
CA ARG A 244 9.27 11.03 -18.40
C ARG A 244 9.72 11.95 -17.27
N VAL A 245 10.38 11.41 -16.23
CA VAL A 245 11.05 12.21 -15.19
C VAL A 245 12.17 13.07 -15.79
N ALA A 246 12.99 12.49 -16.67
CA ALA A 246 14.08 13.21 -17.31
C ALA A 246 13.55 14.36 -18.19
N GLU A 247 12.53 14.10 -18.99
CA GLU A 247 11.86 15.10 -19.81
C GLU A 247 11.29 16.25 -18.95
N ALA A 248 10.56 15.94 -17.87
CA ALA A 248 10.01 16.92 -16.95
C ALA A 248 11.09 17.75 -16.23
N ALA A 249 12.20 17.12 -15.84
CA ALA A 249 13.32 17.80 -15.19
C ALA A 249 14.07 18.76 -16.14
N GLY A 250 13.90 18.59 -17.46
CA GLY A 250 14.41 19.53 -18.46
C GLY A 250 13.62 20.82 -18.58
N GLN A 251 12.43 20.89 -17.97
CA GLN A 251 11.51 22.02 -18.06
C GLN A 251 11.54 22.88 -16.79
N GLN A 252 11.01 24.10 -16.88
CA GLN A 252 10.83 24.99 -15.72
C GLN A 252 9.42 24.81 -15.13
N PRO A 253 9.29 24.81 -13.79
CA PRO A 253 10.38 24.92 -12.82
C PRO A 253 11.16 23.60 -12.66
N GLN A 254 12.48 23.67 -12.50
CA GLN A 254 13.33 22.47 -12.34
C GLN A 254 13.19 21.83 -10.95
N PRO A 255 13.30 20.50 -10.81
CA PRO A 255 13.32 19.82 -9.51
C PRO A 255 14.64 20.08 -8.77
N GLY A 256 14.60 20.09 -7.45
CA GLY A 256 15.80 20.18 -6.61
C GLY A 256 16.63 18.90 -6.60
N PHE A 257 16.00 17.76 -6.86
CA PHE A 257 16.64 16.44 -6.93
C PHE A 257 15.75 15.43 -7.66
N VAL A 258 16.31 14.28 -8.03
CA VAL A 258 15.57 13.19 -8.68
C VAL A 258 15.95 11.83 -8.09
N VAL A 259 14.96 10.97 -7.89
CA VAL A 259 15.12 9.55 -7.56
C VAL A 259 14.71 8.70 -8.76
N LEU A 260 15.54 7.74 -9.13
CA LEU A 260 15.28 6.80 -10.22
C LEU A 260 15.39 5.36 -9.71
N GLU A 261 14.49 4.51 -10.16
CA GLU A 261 14.54 3.08 -9.88
C GLU A 261 14.42 2.29 -11.17
N ALA A 262 15.24 1.25 -11.33
CA ALA A 262 15.15 0.36 -12.49
C ALA A 262 15.14 1.12 -13.84
N ALA A 263 15.77 2.30 -13.91
CA ALA A 263 15.74 3.15 -15.10
C ALA A 263 16.49 2.45 -16.25
N ALA A 264 15.80 2.15 -17.35
CA ALA A 264 16.42 1.52 -18.51
C ALA A 264 17.49 2.45 -19.10
N ALA A 265 18.74 1.96 -19.15
CA ALA A 265 19.90 2.70 -19.66
C ALA A 265 20.96 1.75 -20.24
N ALA A 266 20.57 0.54 -20.65
CA ALA A 266 21.47 -0.52 -21.09
C ALA A 266 22.11 -0.21 -22.45
N THR A 267 21.52 0.69 -23.23
CA THR A 267 22.06 1.21 -24.49
C THR A 267 22.47 2.68 -24.39
N ARG A 268 23.23 3.17 -25.38
CA ARG A 268 23.62 4.59 -25.46
C ARG A 268 22.40 5.50 -25.70
N ALA A 269 21.44 5.04 -26.48
CA ALA A 269 20.22 5.79 -26.79
C ALA A 269 19.33 5.94 -25.54
N GLU A 270 19.19 4.88 -24.75
CA GLU A 270 18.46 4.98 -23.47
C GLU A 270 19.18 5.89 -22.47
N ALA A 271 20.50 5.74 -22.34
CA ALA A 271 21.28 6.55 -21.41
C ALA A 271 21.29 8.06 -21.77
N SER A 272 21.13 8.42 -23.05
CA SER A 272 21.15 9.83 -23.48
C SER A 272 19.96 10.63 -22.95
N ALA A 273 18.82 9.98 -22.71
CA ALA A 273 17.63 10.62 -22.14
C ALA A 273 17.93 11.29 -20.78
N TYR A 274 18.83 10.71 -19.98
CA TYR A 274 19.15 11.17 -18.64
C TYR A 274 20.27 12.23 -18.58
N GLN A 275 20.88 12.59 -19.71
CA GLN A 275 21.94 13.62 -19.77
C GLN A 275 21.44 15.01 -19.34
N VAL A 276 20.12 15.23 -19.38
CA VAL A 276 19.48 16.44 -18.87
C VAL A 276 19.85 16.73 -17.41
N PHE A 277 19.94 15.71 -16.55
CA PHE A 277 20.29 15.92 -15.15
C PHE A 277 21.71 16.44 -14.99
N ASN A 278 22.67 15.93 -15.77
CA ASN A 278 24.04 16.44 -15.77
C ASN A 278 24.10 17.88 -16.30
N ARG A 279 23.41 18.17 -17.41
CA ARG A 279 23.35 19.51 -18.02
C ARG A 279 22.79 20.56 -17.05
N GLN A 280 21.70 20.22 -16.38
CA GLN A 280 21.00 21.09 -15.43
C GLN A 280 21.55 21.02 -13.99
N ARG A 281 22.58 20.20 -13.76
CA ARG A 281 23.22 19.99 -12.44
C ARG A 281 22.24 19.50 -11.36
N ILE A 282 21.25 18.71 -11.74
CA ILE A 282 20.25 18.15 -10.83
C ILE A 282 20.86 16.91 -10.14
N PRO A 283 20.92 16.86 -8.79
CA PRO A 283 21.35 15.67 -8.06
C PRO A 283 20.42 14.48 -8.31
N VAL A 284 20.99 13.30 -8.55
CA VAL A 284 20.22 12.08 -8.84
C VAL A 284 20.64 10.93 -7.93
N LEU A 285 19.68 10.28 -7.29
CA LEU A 285 19.88 8.98 -6.65
C LEU A 285 19.20 7.90 -7.50
N ALA A 286 19.99 6.99 -8.06
CA ALA A 286 19.48 5.89 -8.86
C ALA A 286 19.73 4.54 -8.17
N TYR A 287 18.69 3.72 -8.05
CA TYR A 287 18.77 2.36 -7.52
C TYR A 287 18.43 1.32 -8.59
N TYR A 288 19.17 0.23 -8.56
CA TYR A 288 18.87 -1.00 -9.28
C TYR A 288 18.87 -2.18 -8.31
N ALA A 289 17.86 -3.02 -8.43
CA ALA A 289 17.79 -4.28 -7.72
C ALA A 289 18.57 -5.36 -8.50
N GLY A 290 19.37 -6.15 -7.78
CA GLY A 290 20.27 -7.14 -8.38
C GLY A 290 19.55 -8.40 -8.89
N LEU A 291 18.36 -8.70 -8.38
CA LEU A 291 17.50 -9.80 -8.86
C LEU A 291 16.40 -9.29 -9.81
N ASP A 292 16.43 -8.02 -10.21
CA ASP A 292 15.47 -7.48 -11.15
C ASP A 292 15.77 -7.97 -12.57
N THR A 293 14.83 -8.75 -13.13
CA THR A 293 14.92 -9.29 -14.50
C THR A 293 14.22 -8.41 -15.52
N THR A 294 13.54 -7.34 -15.10
CA THR A 294 12.80 -6.43 -16.00
C THR A 294 13.72 -5.43 -16.71
N VAL A 295 14.91 -5.19 -16.15
CA VAL A 295 15.95 -4.32 -16.70
C VAL A 295 17.31 -4.99 -16.58
N GLN A 296 18.21 -4.72 -17.53
CA GLN A 296 19.61 -5.13 -17.42
C GLN A 296 20.35 -4.27 -16.37
N ALA A 297 20.08 -4.49 -15.09
CA ALA A 297 20.51 -3.67 -13.96
C ALA A 297 21.99 -3.26 -14.01
N ALA A 298 22.89 -4.23 -14.18
CA ALA A 298 24.34 -3.99 -14.23
C ALA A 298 24.75 -3.13 -15.45
N ALA A 299 24.19 -3.42 -16.63
CA ALA A 299 24.49 -2.68 -17.86
C ALA A 299 23.94 -1.25 -17.79
N SER A 300 22.70 -1.10 -17.33
CA SER A 300 22.03 0.19 -17.12
C SER A 300 22.79 1.05 -16.11
N ALA A 301 23.13 0.52 -14.94
CA ALA A 301 23.89 1.25 -13.92
C ALA A 301 25.26 1.71 -14.44
N ARG A 302 25.98 0.85 -15.16
CA ARG A 302 27.29 1.17 -15.75
C ARG A 302 27.21 2.34 -16.73
N ARG A 303 26.17 2.38 -17.58
CA ARG A 303 25.99 3.44 -18.59
C ARG A 303 25.33 4.70 -18.04
N LEU A 304 24.47 4.57 -17.02
CA LEU A 304 23.80 5.71 -16.40
C LEU A 304 24.82 6.61 -15.66
N ARG A 305 25.78 6.03 -14.93
CA ARG A 305 26.82 6.78 -14.20
C ARG A 305 27.48 7.91 -15.02
N PRO A 306 28.09 7.64 -16.20
CA PRO A 306 28.68 8.70 -17.01
C PRO A 306 27.64 9.66 -17.61
N ALA A 307 26.40 9.21 -17.90
CA ALA A 307 25.34 10.09 -18.36
C ALA A 307 24.95 11.14 -17.30
N LEU A 308 25.04 10.79 -16.02
CA LEU A 308 24.77 11.69 -14.89
C LEU A 308 25.98 12.55 -14.47
N GLY A 309 27.18 12.29 -15.01
CA GLY A 309 28.34 13.19 -14.89
C GLY A 309 29.14 13.14 -13.58
N TYR A 310 29.05 12.07 -12.78
CA TYR A 310 29.86 11.85 -11.56
C TYR A 310 29.91 13.02 -10.55
N ARG A 311 28.83 13.78 -10.43
CA ARG A 311 28.79 14.98 -9.58
C ARG A 311 28.55 14.66 -8.11
N ARG A 312 28.98 15.57 -7.23
CA ARG A 312 28.62 15.53 -5.81
C ARG A 312 27.10 15.51 -5.66
N GLY A 313 26.62 14.54 -4.89
CA GLY A 313 25.19 14.34 -4.63
C GLY A 313 24.47 13.43 -5.62
N THR A 314 25.14 13.02 -6.71
CA THR A 314 24.65 12.01 -7.64
C THR A 314 25.21 10.63 -7.29
N GLN A 315 24.36 9.62 -7.19
CA GLN A 315 24.73 8.24 -6.84
C GLN A 315 23.96 7.25 -7.72
N VAL A 316 24.63 6.16 -8.12
CA VAL A 316 24.03 5.04 -8.86
C VAL A 316 24.42 3.73 -8.19
N LEU A 317 23.46 3.12 -7.52
CA LEU A 317 23.63 1.96 -6.65
C LEU A 317 22.97 0.72 -7.28
N VAL A 318 23.66 -0.42 -7.16
CA VAL A 318 23.11 -1.74 -7.51
C VAL A 318 23.13 -2.55 -6.24
N LEU A 319 21.95 -2.96 -5.76
CA LEU A 319 21.79 -3.69 -4.51
C LEU A 319 21.73 -5.19 -4.82
N ALA A 320 22.69 -5.96 -4.34
CA ALA A 320 22.77 -7.39 -4.61
C ALA A 320 21.73 -8.17 -3.79
N GLY A 321 21.15 -9.23 -4.39
CA GLY A 321 20.26 -10.15 -3.68
C GLY A 321 18.89 -9.58 -3.29
N VAL A 322 18.47 -8.46 -3.88
CA VAL A 322 17.15 -7.86 -3.65
C VAL A 322 16.30 -7.94 -4.91
N THR A 323 15.00 -8.17 -4.72
CA THR A 323 13.97 -8.21 -5.77
C THR A 323 13.68 -6.83 -6.33
N VAL A 324 12.86 -6.76 -7.38
CA VAL A 324 12.41 -5.51 -8.02
C VAL A 324 11.77 -4.50 -7.03
N ASP A 325 11.25 -4.98 -5.91
CA ASP A 325 10.66 -4.16 -4.84
C ASP A 325 11.63 -3.87 -3.69
N PHE A 326 12.93 -4.08 -3.92
CA PHE A 326 14.00 -3.87 -2.95
C PHE A 326 13.80 -4.65 -1.65
N GLN A 327 13.31 -5.89 -1.79
CA GLN A 327 13.16 -6.84 -0.70
C GLN A 327 14.14 -8.01 -0.88
N ARG A 328 14.66 -8.53 0.22
CA ARG A 328 15.38 -9.81 0.24
C ARG A 328 14.32 -10.92 0.28
N PRO A 329 14.33 -11.86 -0.67
CA PRO A 329 13.31 -12.91 -0.72
C PRO A 329 13.41 -13.80 0.51
N GLY A 330 12.27 -14.34 0.93
CA GLY A 330 12.22 -15.35 1.97
C GLY A 330 12.95 -16.63 1.55
N ARG A 331 13.55 -17.33 2.50
CA ARG A 331 14.32 -18.54 2.23
C ARG A 331 14.39 -19.44 3.45
N THR A 332 14.59 -20.74 3.22
CA THR A 332 14.96 -21.66 4.31
C THR A 332 16.41 -21.41 4.73
N GLY A 333 16.62 -21.18 6.01
CA GLY A 333 17.94 -20.99 6.62
C GLY A 333 18.74 -22.29 6.72
N PRO A 334 20.04 -22.20 7.07
CA PRO A 334 20.88 -23.37 7.28
C PRO A 334 20.41 -24.29 8.42
N ASP A 335 19.64 -23.73 9.35
CA ASP A 335 18.98 -24.39 10.49
C ASP A 335 17.64 -25.07 10.10
N GLY A 336 17.25 -25.00 8.83
CA GLY A 336 15.99 -25.54 8.33
C GLY A 336 14.76 -24.68 8.65
N GLN A 337 14.91 -23.55 9.33
CA GLN A 337 13.81 -22.64 9.64
C GLN A 337 13.56 -21.65 8.51
N TRP A 338 12.31 -21.23 8.34
CA TRP A 338 11.99 -20.19 7.38
C TRP A 338 12.46 -18.81 7.83
N GLN A 339 13.16 -18.10 6.94
CA GLN A 339 13.49 -16.69 7.06
C GLN A 339 12.49 -15.89 6.24
N TRP A 340 11.68 -15.08 6.91
CA TRP A 340 10.70 -14.20 6.27
C TRP A 340 11.38 -13.19 5.33
N PRO A 341 10.71 -12.76 4.24
CA PRO A 341 11.23 -11.70 3.40
C PRO A 341 11.53 -10.44 4.22
N GLN A 342 12.63 -9.76 3.90
CA GLN A 342 13.08 -8.58 4.65
C GLN A 342 13.22 -7.37 3.72
N PRO A 343 12.83 -6.17 4.15
CA PRO A 343 13.12 -4.96 3.39
C PRO A 343 14.64 -4.77 3.31
N ALA A 344 15.15 -4.33 2.16
CA ALA A 344 16.55 -3.96 2.06
C ALA A 344 16.80 -2.67 2.86
N THR A 345 17.38 -2.80 4.04
CA THR A 345 17.63 -1.67 4.95
C THR A 345 18.47 -0.58 4.29
N GLU A 346 19.46 -0.97 3.48
CA GLU A 346 20.35 -0.10 2.71
C GLU A 346 19.63 0.72 1.65
N TYR A 347 18.48 0.23 1.16
CA TYR A 347 17.66 0.96 0.21
C TYR A 347 16.87 2.06 0.93
N TRP A 348 16.02 1.68 1.90
CA TRP A 348 15.14 2.66 2.56
C TRP A 348 15.91 3.66 3.41
N ASN A 349 16.86 3.21 4.24
CA ASN A 349 17.63 4.13 5.07
C ASN A 349 18.50 5.05 4.22
N GLY A 350 19.20 4.48 3.22
CA GLY A 350 20.05 5.27 2.32
C GLY A 350 19.26 6.32 1.52
N LEU A 351 18.07 5.95 1.04
CA LEU A 351 17.17 6.88 0.36
C LEU A 351 16.74 8.02 1.29
N ILE A 352 16.24 7.71 2.48
CA ILE A 352 15.70 8.71 3.42
C ILE A 352 16.82 9.63 3.91
N GLU A 353 18.00 9.11 4.22
CA GLU A 353 19.17 9.91 4.58
C GLU A 353 19.60 10.83 3.42
N TRP A 354 19.63 10.31 2.20
CA TRP A 354 19.98 11.11 1.02
C TRP A 354 18.96 12.23 0.78
N LEU A 355 17.65 11.95 0.91
CA LEU A 355 16.59 12.94 0.79
C LEU A 355 16.69 14.01 1.89
N LYS A 356 16.96 13.62 3.14
CA LYS A 356 17.16 14.55 4.26
C LYS A 356 18.38 15.44 4.09
N ALA A 357 19.38 15.02 3.33
CA ALA A 357 20.59 15.79 3.05
C ALA A 357 20.49 16.73 1.82
N ARG A 358 19.38 16.72 1.09
CA ARG A 358 19.12 17.58 -0.08
C ARG A 358 18.22 18.73 0.31
#